data_AF-A0A927NKM4-F1
#
_entry.id   AF-A0A927NKM4-F1
#
_cell.length_a   1.000
_cell.length_b   1.000
_cell.length_c   1.000
_cell.angle_alpha   90.00
_cell.angle_beta   90.00
_cell.angle_gamma   90.00
#
_symmetry.space_group_name_H-M   'P 1'
#
loop_
_entity.id
_entity.type
_entity.pdbx_description
1 polymer ?
#
loop_
_entity_poly.entity_id
_entity_poly.type
_entity_poly.pdbx_seq_one_letter_code
_entity_poly.pdbx_strand_id
1 'polypeptide(L)'
;MQGSENCSLQEREKERLKKLLKLEDLAEKKSKIYARLLTDMGLAEEMSALSLRHEKRKEALTELAFGKVKKKRKDGGMSEMNGEKE
;
A
#
# COMPACT_ATOMS: atom_id res chain seq x y z
N MET A 1 -18.32 2.33 35.30
CA MET A 1 -16.88 2.35 34.94
C MET A 1 -16.65 1.60 33.62
N GLN A 2 -17.23 2.06 32.49
CA GLN A 2 -17.12 1.39 31.17
C GLN A 2 -16.05 2.02 30.24
N GLY A 3 -15.33 3.06 30.71
CA GLY A 3 -14.41 3.83 29.87
C GLY A 3 -13.01 3.21 29.70
N SER A 4 -12.54 2.38 30.66
CA SER A 4 -11.18 1.81 30.60
C SER A 4 -11.06 0.62 29.65
N GLU A 5 -12.09 -0.22 29.57
CA GLU A 5 -12.11 -1.40 28.70
C GLU A 5 -12.11 -1.00 27.22
N ASN A 6 -12.92 0.00 26.84
CA ASN A 6 -13.00 0.51 25.47
C ASN A 6 -11.69 1.13 24.97
N CYS A 7 -10.94 1.81 25.83
CA CYS A 7 -9.63 2.38 25.48
C CYS A 7 -8.62 1.27 25.13
N SER A 8 -8.59 0.21 25.95
CA SER A 8 -7.68 -0.94 25.76
C SER A 8 -7.97 -1.75 24.50
N LEU A 9 -9.24 -1.83 24.07
CA LEU A 9 -9.65 -2.54 22.87
C LEU A 9 -9.20 -1.80 21.59
N GLN A 10 -9.33 -0.47 21.57
CA GLN A 10 -8.88 0.35 20.45
C GLN A 10 -7.35 0.30 20.28
N GLU A 11 -6.59 0.21 21.37
CA GLU A 11 -5.14 0.06 21.30
C GLU A 11 -4.71 -1.29 20.70
N ARG A 12 -5.35 -2.39 21.14
CA ARG A 12 -5.11 -3.73 20.58
C ARG A 12 -5.47 -3.80 19.09
N GLU A 13 -6.56 -3.16 18.69
CA GLU A 13 -6.97 -3.09 17.29
C GLU A 13 -5.95 -2.32 16.45
N LYS A 14 -5.47 -1.16 16.91
CA LYS A 14 -4.40 -0.39 16.24
C LYS A 14 -3.11 -1.21 16.11
N GLU A 15 -2.72 -1.95 17.15
CA GLU A 15 -1.54 -2.81 17.11
C GLU A 15 -1.71 -3.95 16.09
N ARG A 16 -2.91 -4.57 16.04
CA ARG A 16 -3.24 -5.59 15.04
C ARG A 16 -3.16 -5.03 13.62
N LEU A 17 -3.69 -3.83 13.37
CA LEU A 17 -3.61 -3.18 12.07
C LEU A 17 -2.16 -2.89 11.66
N LYS A 18 -1.32 -2.42 12.60
CA LYS A 18 0.13 -2.23 12.35
C LYS A 18 0.84 -3.54 12.00
N LYS A 19 0.50 -4.65 12.67
CA LYS A 19 1.07 -5.98 12.37
C LYS A 19 0.66 -6.43 10.96
N LEU A 20 -0.62 -6.31 10.61
CA LEU A 20 -1.12 -6.63 9.27
C LEU A 20 -0.44 -5.78 8.18
N LEU A 21 -0.24 -4.49 8.43
CA LEU A 21 0.44 -3.60 7.49
C LEU A 21 1.86 -4.06 7.18
N LYS A 22 2.62 -4.47 8.21
CA LYS A 22 3.98 -5.02 8.04
C LYS A 22 3.97 -6.32 7.23
N LEU A 23 2.95 -7.16 7.41
CA LEU A 23 2.82 -8.41 6.65
C LEU A 23 2.50 -8.14 5.17
N GLU A 24 1.58 -7.21 4.88
CA GLU A 24 1.28 -6.82 3.48
C GLU A 24 2.50 -6.22 2.79
N ASP A 25 3.27 -5.36 3.46
CA ASP A 25 4.51 -4.79 2.91
C ASP A 25 5.57 -5.86 2.61
N LEU A 26 5.74 -6.85 3.51
CA LEU A 26 6.65 -7.97 3.28
C LEU A 26 6.19 -8.85 2.12
N ALA A 27 4.88 -9.13 2.04
CA ALA A 27 4.31 -9.97 0.98
C ALA A 27 4.37 -9.30 -0.40
N GLU A 28 4.14 -7.98 -0.46
CA GLU A 28 4.34 -7.18 -1.68
C GLU A 28 5.80 -7.27 -2.16
N LYS A 29 6.77 -7.07 -1.27
CA LYS A 29 8.20 -7.14 -1.63
C LYS A 29 8.58 -8.54 -2.13
N LYS A 30 8.12 -9.60 -1.46
CA LYS A 30 8.40 -10.98 -1.85
C LYS A 30 7.80 -11.33 -3.22
N SER A 31 6.54 -10.97 -3.45
CA SER A 31 5.88 -11.22 -4.74
C SER A 31 6.55 -10.47 -5.89
N LYS A 32 7.02 -9.23 -5.68
CA LYS A 32 7.86 -8.49 -6.66
C LYS A 32 9.18 -9.20 -6.97
N ILE A 33 9.82 -9.80 -5.97
CA ILE A 33 11.05 -10.57 -6.16
C ILE A 33 10.76 -11.84 -6.97
N TYR A 34 9.73 -12.61 -6.58
CA TYR A 34 9.36 -13.83 -7.31
C TYR A 34 8.99 -13.56 -8.76
N ALA A 35 8.21 -12.49 -9.02
CA ALA A 35 7.89 -12.08 -10.39
C ALA A 35 9.11 -11.85 -11.29
N ARG A 36 10.27 -11.49 -10.71
CA ARG A 36 11.51 -11.25 -11.48
C ARG A 36 12.41 -12.48 -11.60
N LEU A 37 12.34 -13.38 -10.62
CA LEU A 37 13.23 -14.55 -10.54
C LEU A 37 12.65 -15.79 -11.21
N LEU A 38 11.33 -15.84 -11.37
CA LEU A 38 10.66 -16.99 -11.98
C LEU A 38 10.93 -17.02 -13.49
N THR A 39 11.28 -18.21 -13.97
CA THR A 39 11.46 -18.51 -15.39
C THR A 39 10.13 -18.86 -16.07
N ASP A 40 9.17 -19.35 -15.30
CA ASP A 40 7.79 -19.54 -15.74
C ASP A 40 7.11 -18.17 -15.85
N MET A 41 6.80 -17.77 -17.09
CA MET A 41 6.16 -16.48 -17.37
C MET A 41 4.75 -16.37 -16.78
N GLY A 42 3.96 -17.44 -16.79
CA GLY A 42 2.60 -17.42 -16.24
C GLY A 42 2.64 -17.20 -14.73
N LEU A 43 3.51 -17.92 -14.03
CA LEU A 43 3.69 -17.74 -12.59
C LEU A 43 4.29 -16.37 -12.26
N ALA A 44 5.19 -15.83 -13.09
CA ALA A 44 5.75 -14.48 -12.93
C ALA A 44 4.68 -13.39 -13.04
N GLU A 45 3.74 -13.52 -13.99
CA GLU A 45 2.59 -12.63 -14.15
C GLU A 45 1.63 -12.73 -12.95
N GLU A 46 1.34 -13.94 -12.48
CA GLU A 46 0.52 -14.16 -11.28
C GLU A 46 1.15 -13.51 -10.04
N MET A 47 2.46 -13.63 -9.87
CA MET A 47 3.21 -12.98 -8.79
C MET A 47 3.19 -11.45 -8.92
N SER A 48 3.26 -10.92 -10.14
CA SER A 48 3.11 -9.49 -10.39
C SER A 48 1.72 -9.00 -9.99
N ALA A 49 0.67 -9.72 -10.40
CA ALA A 49 -0.70 -9.42 -10.00
C ALA A 49 -0.91 -9.55 -8.48
N LEU A 50 -0.27 -10.53 -7.84
CA LEU A 50 -0.29 -10.71 -6.39
C LEU A 50 0.35 -9.53 -5.67
N SER A 51 1.47 -9.00 -6.19
CA SER A 51 2.12 -7.82 -5.62
C SER A 51 1.22 -6.59 -5.63
N LEU A 52 0.48 -6.36 -6.72
CA LEU A 52 -0.49 -5.26 -6.82
C LEU A 52 -1.65 -5.43 -5.83
N ARG A 53 -2.09 -6.66 -5.57
CA ARG A 53 -3.12 -6.93 -4.54
C ARG A 53 -2.61 -6.61 -3.14
N HIS A 54 -1.37 -6.98 -2.80
CA HIS A 54 -0.75 -6.64 -1.52
C HIS A 54 -0.58 -5.12 -1.36
N GLU A 55 -0.16 -4.42 -2.41
CA GLU A 55 -0.04 -2.96 -2.41
C GLU A 55 -1.40 -2.28 -2.12
N LYS A 56 -2.46 -2.68 -2.81
CA LYS A 56 -3.83 -2.17 -2.56
C LYS A 56 -4.30 -2.45 -1.13
N ARG A 57 -4.05 -3.65 -0.59
CA ARG A 57 -4.39 -3.98 0.80
C ARG A 57 -3.58 -3.16 1.80
N LYS A 58 -2.31 -2.91 1.52
CA LYS A 58 -1.45 -2.04 2.33
C LYS A 58 -2.00 -0.61 2.38
N GLU A 59 -2.44 -0.06 1.25
CA GLU A 59 -3.11 1.25 1.19
C GLU A 59 -4.37 1.25 2.07
N ALA A 60 -5.25 0.26 1.92
CA ALA A 60 -6.48 0.15 2.71
C ALA A 60 -6.19 0.00 4.23
N LEU A 61 -5.21 -0.81 4.61
CA LEU A 61 -4.80 -0.96 6.01
C LEU A 61 -4.19 0.33 6.58
N THR A 62 -3.48 1.11 5.76
CA THR A 62 -2.94 2.41 6.16
C THR A 62 -4.09 3.37 6.45
N GLU A 63 -5.11 3.39 5.60
CA GLU A 63 -6.31 4.21 5.80
C GLU A 63 -7.09 3.79 7.06
N LEU A 64 -7.18 2.49 7.33
CA LEU A 64 -7.84 1.98 8.55
C LEU A 64 -7.02 2.29 9.82
N ALA A 65 -5.70 2.17 9.77
CA ALA A 65 -4.84 2.34 10.94
C ALA A 65 -4.62 3.82 11.32
N PHE A 66 -4.58 4.72 10.32
CA PHE A 66 -4.17 6.11 10.50
C PHE A 66 -5.20 7.13 9.99
N GLY A 67 -6.36 6.67 9.48
CA GLY A 67 -7.35 7.52 8.83
C GLY A 67 -7.02 7.79 7.37
N LYS A 68 -7.93 8.48 6.66
CA LYS A 68 -7.76 8.80 5.23
C LYS A 68 -6.45 9.56 5.00
N VAL A 69 -5.46 8.88 4.42
CA VAL A 69 -4.29 9.56 3.87
C VAL A 69 -4.78 10.30 2.64
N LYS A 70 -4.83 11.64 2.69
CA LYS A 70 -5.08 12.45 1.49
C LYS A 70 -3.97 12.09 0.50
N LYS A 71 -4.28 11.21 -0.46
CA LYS A 71 -3.39 10.87 -1.58
C LYS A 71 -3.16 12.19 -2.30
N LYS A 72 -2.03 12.87 -2.04
CA LYS A 72 -1.58 13.98 -2.88
C LYS A 72 -1.44 13.36 -4.25
N ARG A 73 -2.39 13.64 -5.14
CA ARG A 73 -2.23 13.37 -6.56
C ARG A 73 -0.94 14.07 -6.94
N LYS A 74 0.11 13.30 -7.20
CA LYS A 74 1.29 13.81 -7.89
C LYS A 74 0.87 13.87 -9.36
N ASP A 75 -0.06 14.78 -9.65
CA ASP A 75 -0.36 15.15 -11.03
C ASP A 75 0.94 15.77 -11.53
N GLY A 76 1.64 15.00 -12.37
CA GLY A 76 2.87 15.44 -13.00
C GLY A 76 2.56 16.72 -13.77
N GLY A 77 3.23 17.80 -13.38
CA GLY A 77 3.28 19.01 -14.18
C GLY A 77 3.84 18.66 -15.55
N MET A 78 3.00 18.79 -16.58
CA MET A 78 3.43 18.88 -17.96
C MET A 78 3.55 20.37 -18.25
N SER A 79 4.78 20.88 -18.14
CA SER A 79 5.13 22.24 -18.55
C SER A 79 5.06 22.31 -20.07
N GLU A 80 4.04 22.98 -20.61
CA GLU A 80 4.01 23.39 -22.00
C GLU A 80 5.07 24.49 -22.20
N MET A 81 6.14 24.16 -22.91
CA MET A 81 7.05 25.14 -23.50
C MET A 81 6.41 25.63 -24.81
N ASN A 82 5.84 26.83 -24.81
CA ASN A 82 5.60 27.55 -26.05
C ASN A 82 6.61 28.69 -26.13
N GLY A 83 7.67 28.45 -26.89
CA GLY A 83 8.47 29.51 -27.46
C GLY A 83 7.88 29.88 -28.81
N GLU A 84 7.37 31.10 -28.93
CA GLU A 84 7.25 31.77 -30.22
C GLU A 84 7.93 33.12 -30.08
N LYS A 85 8.99 33.27 -30.88
CA LYS A 85 9.66 34.51 -31.19
C LYS A 85 8.79 35.27 -32.17
N GLU A 86 8.59 36.56 -31.93
CA GLU A 86 8.68 37.60 -32.94
C GLU A 86 9.12 38.91 -32.28
#